data_AF-A0AAW7M2W9-F1
#
_entry.id   AF-A0AAW7M2W9-F1
#
_cell.length_a   1.000
_cell.length_b   1.000
_cell.length_c   1.000
_cell.angle_alpha   90.00
_cell.angle_beta   90.00
_cell.angle_gamma   90.00
#
_symmetry.space_group_name_H-M   'P 1'
#
loop_
_entity.id
_entity.type
_entity.pdbx_description
1 polymer ?
#
loop_
_entity_poly.entity_id
_entity_poly.type
_entity_poly.pdbx_seq_one_letter_code
_entity_poly.pdbx_strand_id
1 'polypeptide(L)'
;MDDARDPALDVARYRATRGDEPAAEVDVARMAAEQEAREREERLAERRRRDRGATQHLWVERRIREAQERGDFENLPGAGKPIPGLTSGDPDWWVKALVEREQLTDLGPESLRLRREDQGLDARLDAMRDPADVRAAVQEFNSRVLAARAAPAAGPPLVTPTRDVEAELERWRARRGTGSAR
;
A
#
# COMPACT_ATOMS: atom_id res chain seq x y z
N MET A 1 12.37 -30.63 -29.75
CA MET A 1 12.86 -29.41 -29.08
C MET A 1 12.78 -28.31 -30.12
N ASP A 2 11.70 -27.53 -30.05
CA ASP A 2 11.38 -26.50 -31.03
C ASP A 2 12.37 -25.33 -30.90
N ASP A 3 13.34 -25.32 -31.81
CA ASP A 3 14.18 -24.17 -32.12
C ASP A 3 13.28 -23.19 -32.88
N ALA A 4 12.57 -22.33 -32.13
CA ALA A 4 11.67 -21.33 -32.67
C ALA A 4 12.48 -20.34 -33.50
N ARG A 5 12.56 -20.61 -34.81
CA ARG A 5 13.20 -19.74 -35.79
C ARG A 5 12.64 -18.33 -35.64
N ASP A 6 13.48 -17.40 -35.17
CA ASP A 6 13.13 -16.00 -34.99
C ASP A 6 12.74 -15.41 -36.35
N PRO A 7 11.44 -15.09 -36.58
CA PRO A 7 10.97 -14.59 -37.86
C PRO A 7 11.64 -13.28 -38.26
N ALA A 8 12.08 -12.47 -37.28
CA ALA A 8 12.76 -11.21 -37.55
C ALA A 8 14.15 -11.44 -38.16
N LEU A 9 14.84 -12.49 -37.72
CA LEU A 9 16.17 -12.89 -38.16
C LEU A 9 16.12 -13.49 -39.58
N ASP A 10 15.09 -14.27 -39.89
CA ASP A 10 14.85 -14.82 -41.24
C ASP A 10 14.44 -13.73 -42.25
N VAL A 11 13.61 -12.76 -41.84
CA VAL A 11 13.25 -11.60 -42.66
C VAL A 11 14.47 -10.70 -42.94
N ALA A 12 15.35 -10.50 -41.95
CA ALA A 12 16.60 -9.76 -42.12
C ALA A 12 17.55 -10.46 -43.10
N ARG A 13 17.70 -11.79 -42.98
CA ARG A 13 18.47 -12.60 -43.94
C ARG A 13 17.91 -12.52 -45.35
N TYR A 14 16.58 -12.63 -45.49
CA TYR A 14 15.90 -12.52 -46.78
C TYR A 14 16.10 -11.15 -47.44
N ARG A 15 16.03 -10.05 -46.66
CA ARG A 15 16.31 -8.69 -47.16
C ARG A 15 17.77 -8.50 -47.57
N ALA A 16 18.72 -9.02 -46.79
CA ALA A 16 20.15 -8.95 -47.13
C ALA A 16 20.48 -9.69 -48.44
N THR A 17 19.82 -10.82 -48.71
CA THR A 17 20.03 -11.58 -49.96
C THR A 17 19.43 -10.91 -51.20
N ARG A 18 18.45 -10.00 -51.04
CA ARG A 18 17.74 -9.37 -52.17
C ARG A 18 18.35 -8.03 -52.61
N GLY A 19 19.27 -7.47 -51.82
CA GLY A 19 20.07 -6.29 -52.20
C GLY A 19 19.29 -4.98 -52.36
N ASP A 20 18.07 -4.89 -51.82
CA ASP A 20 17.17 -3.73 -52.03
C ASP A 20 17.52 -2.51 -51.15
N GLU A 21 18.33 -2.68 -50.10
CA GLU A 21 18.97 -1.58 -49.36
C GLU A 21 20.37 -2.00 -48.89
N PRO A 22 21.39 -1.11 -48.91
CA PRO A 22 22.67 -1.42 -48.29
C PRO A 22 22.42 -1.69 -46.80
N ALA A 23 22.93 -2.82 -46.29
CA ALA A 23 22.87 -3.11 -44.86
C ALA A 23 23.39 -1.89 -44.11
N ALA A 24 22.61 -1.35 -43.17
CA ALA A 24 23.01 -0.21 -42.35
C ALA A 24 24.44 -0.48 -41.84
N GLU A 25 25.38 0.42 -42.14
CA GLU A 25 26.77 0.24 -41.76
C GLU A 25 26.85 0.30 -40.24
N VAL A 26 26.80 -0.88 -39.63
CA VAL A 26 26.87 -1.03 -38.18
C VAL A 26 28.32 -0.78 -37.81
N ASP A 27 28.58 0.38 -37.21
CA ASP A 27 29.87 0.68 -36.60
C ASP A 27 30.03 -0.17 -35.32
N VAL A 28 30.49 -1.40 -35.53
CA VAL A 28 30.72 -2.39 -34.47
C VAL A 28 31.71 -1.85 -33.43
N ALA A 29 32.68 -1.03 -33.85
CA ALA A 29 33.66 -0.45 -32.94
C ALA A 29 33.02 0.58 -32.00
N ARG A 30 32.15 1.46 -32.53
CA ARG A 30 31.36 2.38 -31.73
C ARG A 30 30.39 1.65 -30.79
N MET A 31 29.69 0.64 -31.28
CA MET A 31 28.78 -0.15 -30.44
C MET A 31 29.53 -0.87 -29.31
N ALA A 32 30.69 -1.46 -29.59
CA ALA A 32 31.53 -2.08 -28.57
C ALA A 32 31.98 -1.06 -27.51
N ALA A 33 32.43 0.13 -27.94
CA ALA A 33 32.83 1.20 -27.03
C ALA A 33 31.66 1.70 -26.14
N GLU A 34 30.45 1.80 -26.70
CA GLU A 34 29.23 2.15 -25.96
C GLU A 34 28.83 1.06 -24.96
N GLN A 35 28.95 -0.23 -25.32
CA GLN A 35 28.71 -1.34 -24.40
C GLN A 35 29.70 -1.32 -23.23
N GLU A 36 30.99 -1.19 -23.51
CA GLU A 36 32.00 -1.09 -22.45
C GLU A 36 31.78 0.12 -21.54
N ALA A 37 31.31 1.25 -22.08
CA ALA A 37 30.98 2.43 -21.29
C ALA A 37 29.80 2.16 -20.35
N ARG A 38 28.74 1.50 -20.85
CA ARG A 38 27.59 1.08 -20.04
C ARG A 38 28.00 0.10 -18.94
N GLU A 39 28.82 -0.89 -19.25
CA GLU A 39 29.30 -1.84 -18.24
C GLU A 39 30.20 -1.17 -17.18
N ARG A 40 31.05 -0.22 -17.59
CA ARG A 40 31.87 0.58 -16.66
C ARG A 40 30.98 1.38 -15.72
N GLU A 41 29.95 2.02 -16.26
CA GLU A 41 28.97 2.78 -15.48
C GLU A 41 28.19 1.88 -14.52
N GLU A 42 27.76 0.70 -14.98
CA GLU A 42 27.06 -0.28 -14.16
C GLU A 42 27.92 -0.80 -13.01
N ARG A 43 29.19 -1.14 -13.27
CA ARG A 43 30.16 -1.53 -12.23
C ARG A 43 30.37 -0.42 -11.21
N LEU A 44 30.47 0.84 -11.65
CA LEU A 44 30.57 2.00 -10.76
C LEU A 44 29.28 2.19 -9.93
N ALA A 45 28.12 2.01 -10.55
CA ALA A 45 26.83 2.11 -9.87
C ALA A 45 26.67 1.00 -8.82
N GLU A 46 27.09 -0.22 -9.12
CA GLU A 46 27.07 -1.33 -8.17
C GLU A 46 28.00 -1.10 -6.98
N ARG A 47 29.23 -0.63 -7.23
CA ARG A 47 30.16 -0.21 -6.17
C ARG A 47 29.53 0.87 -5.29
N ARG A 48 28.94 1.91 -5.89
CA ARG A 48 28.24 2.97 -5.15
C ARG A 48 27.07 2.45 -4.32
N ARG A 49 26.28 1.50 -4.83
CA ARG A 49 25.18 0.88 -4.06
C ARG A 49 25.72 0.13 -2.85
N ARG A 50 26.77 -0.68 -3.04
CA ARG A 50 27.43 -1.43 -1.97
C ARG A 50 28.01 -0.50 -0.91
N ASP A 51 28.74 0.53 -1.35
CA ASP A 51 29.36 1.52 -0.45
C ASP A 51 28.29 2.28 0.34
N ARG A 52 27.19 2.73 -0.30
CA ARG A 52 26.07 3.36 0.40
C ARG A 52 25.46 2.46 1.48
N GLY A 53 25.26 1.18 1.17
CA GLY A 53 24.77 0.21 2.15
C GLY A 53 25.75 0.04 3.32
N ALA A 54 27.04 -0.10 3.01
CA ALA A 54 28.09 -0.25 4.01
C ALA A 54 28.24 0.99 4.91
N THR A 55 28.06 2.21 4.38
CA THR A 55 28.26 3.46 5.13
C THR A 55 26.97 4.06 5.71
N GLN A 56 25.80 3.46 5.48
CA GLN A 56 24.52 4.01 5.94
C GLN A 56 24.53 4.31 7.45
N HIS A 57 25.07 3.39 8.25
CA HIS A 57 25.18 3.54 9.70
C HIS A 57 25.95 4.81 10.08
N LEU A 58 27.05 5.16 9.38
CA LEU A 58 27.83 6.37 9.67
C LEU A 58 27.03 7.66 9.46
N TRP A 59 26.16 7.67 8.45
CA TRP A 59 25.27 8.81 8.21
C TRP A 59 24.20 8.93 9.31
N VAL A 60 23.63 7.80 9.74
CA VAL A 60 22.66 7.75 10.85
C VAL A 60 23.32 8.21 12.16
N GLU A 61 24.49 7.68 12.49
CA GLU A 61 25.27 8.06 13.67
C GLU A 61 25.60 9.56 13.69
N ARG A 62 26.00 10.12 12.54
CA ARG A 62 26.22 11.55 12.40
C ARG A 62 24.94 12.34 12.71
N ARG A 63 23.79 11.93 12.17
CA ARG A 63 22.50 12.59 12.43
C ARG A 63 22.08 12.51 13.89
N ILE A 64 22.31 11.38 14.56
CA ILE A 64 22.04 11.22 15.99
C ILE A 64 22.90 12.19 16.80
N ARG A 65 24.21 12.26 16.50
CA ARG A 65 25.13 13.18 17.18
C ARG A 65 24.73 14.64 16.99
N GLU A 66 24.44 15.05 15.75
CA GLU A 66 23.96 16.40 15.46
C GLU A 66 22.66 16.72 16.23
N ALA A 67 21.75 15.76 16.41
CA ALA A 67 20.53 15.95 17.19
C ALA A 67 20.80 16.03 18.71
N GLN A 68 21.75 15.24 19.23
CA GLN A 68 22.21 15.35 20.61
C GLN A 68 22.86 16.70 20.90
N GLU A 69 23.74 17.19 20.01
CA GLU A 69 24.41 18.49 20.14
C GLU A 69 23.42 19.67 20.13
N ARG A 70 22.32 19.56 19.36
CA ARG A 70 21.23 20.54 19.38
C ARG A 70 20.34 20.46 20.62
N GLY A 71 20.46 19.39 21.41
CA GLY A 71 19.57 19.14 22.55
C GLY A 71 18.17 18.69 22.15
N ASP A 72 17.96 18.12 20.95
CA ASP A 72 16.65 17.61 20.51
C ASP A 72 16.12 16.47 21.42
N PHE A 73 17.02 15.82 22.17
CA PHE A 73 16.68 14.79 23.14
C PHE A 73 16.55 15.31 24.58
N GLU A 74 16.71 16.62 24.81
CA GLU A 74 16.52 17.25 26.12
C GLU A 74 15.03 17.57 26.34
N ASN A 75 14.57 17.52 27.60
CA ASN A 75 13.18 17.83 27.99
C ASN A 75 12.10 17.03 27.24
N LEU A 76 12.40 15.81 26.81
CA LEU A 76 11.42 14.96 26.15
C LEU A 76 10.19 14.71 27.05
N PRO A 77 8.97 14.68 26.49
CA PRO A 77 7.78 14.27 27.22
C PRO A 77 7.97 12.86 27.79
N GLY A 78 8.05 12.76 29.12
CA GLY A 78 8.29 11.49 29.81
C GLY A 78 9.74 11.23 30.22
N ALA A 79 10.68 12.14 29.95
CA ALA A 79 12.06 12.03 30.44
C ALA A 79 12.07 11.86 31.98
N GLY A 80 12.76 10.82 32.47
CA GLY A 80 12.85 10.48 33.89
C GLY A 80 11.56 9.95 34.53
N LYS A 81 10.45 9.86 33.78
CA LYS A 81 9.19 9.28 34.27
C LYS A 81 9.14 7.79 33.89
N PRO A 82 8.45 6.95 34.68
CA PRO A 82 8.22 5.57 34.29
C PRO A 82 7.43 5.51 32.98
N ILE A 83 7.80 4.56 32.11
CA ILE A 83 7.10 4.37 30.83
C ILE A 83 5.69 3.81 31.12
N PRO A 84 4.61 4.49 30.67
CA PRO A 84 3.25 4.01 30.88
C PRO A 84 3.05 2.61 30.29
N GLY A 85 2.46 1.71 31.06
CA GLY A 85 2.11 0.35 30.59
C GLY A 85 3.25 -0.67 30.62
N LEU A 86 4.49 -0.28 30.93
CA LEU A 86 5.64 -1.20 30.97
C LEU A 86 5.49 -2.32 32.01
N THR A 87 4.79 -2.06 33.12
CA THR A 87 4.55 -3.03 34.21
C THR A 87 3.29 -3.87 34.03
N SER A 88 2.61 -3.79 32.89
CA SER A 88 1.33 -4.48 32.65
C SER A 88 1.47 -6.00 32.49
N GLY A 89 2.68 -6.50 32.22
CA GLY A 89 2.94 -7.92 31.92
C GLY A 89 2.47 -8.35 30.53
N ASP A 90 1.92 -7.43 29.74
CA ASP A 90 1.48 -7.66 28.36
C ASP A 90 2.66 -7.42 27.40
N PRO A 91 3.12 -8.39 26.61
CA PRO A 91 4.20 -8.18 25.64
C PRO A 91 3.86 -7.15 24.55
N ASP A 92 2.57 -6.95 24.26
CA ASP A 92 2.08 -6.04 23.22
C ASP A 92 1.67 -4.66 23.76
N TRP A 93 2.04 -4.34 25.01
CA TRP A 93 1.66 -3.10 25.70
C TRP A 93 1.98 -1.84 24.87
N TRP A 94 3.14 -1.83 24.22
CA TRP A 94 3.62 -0.70 23.42
C TRP A 94 2.89 -0.61 22.07
N VAL A 95 2.50 -1.75 21.47
CA VAL A 95 1.73 -1.79 20.22
C VAL A 95 0.34 -1.23 20.48
N LYS A 96 -0.31 -1.66 21.56
CA LYS A 96 -1.63 -1.15 21.96
C LYS A 96 -1.58 0.35 22.25
N ALA A 97 -0.57 0.79 23.01
CA ALA A 97 -0.34 2.21 23.27
C ALA A 97 -0.09 3.02 22.00
N LEU A 98 0.60 2.45 21.00
CA LEU A 98 0.83 3.08 19.70
C LEU A 98 -0.48 3.19 18.90
N VAL A 99 -1.26 2.12 18.82
CA VAL A 99 -2.57 2.11 18.14
C VAL A 99 -3.50 3.14 18.75
N GLU A 100 -3.54 3.25 20.07
CA GLU A 100 -4.35 4.24 20.79
C GLU A 100 -3.86 5.68 20.54
N ARG A 101 -2.55 5.92 20.67
CA ARG A 101 -1.95 7.26 20.48
C ARG A 101 -2.15 7.79 19.06
N GLU A 102 -1.96 6.94 18.06
CA GLU A 102 -2.07 7.32 16.65
C GLU A 102 -3.51 7.14 16.10
N GLN A 103 -4.46 6.73 16.96
CA GLN A 103 -5.88 6.49 16.60
C GLN A 103 -6.04 5.58 15.37
N LEU A 104 -5.27 4.50 15.30
CA LEU A 104 -5.24 3.62 14.14
C LEU A 104 -6.50 2.73 14.11
N THR A 105 -7.56 3.22 13.47
CA THR A 105 -8.87 2.56 13.41
C THR A 105 -8.99 1.46 12.36
N ASP A 106 -8.18 1.52 11.30
CA ASP A 106 -8.23 0.60 10.15
C ASP A 106 -7.31 -0.62 10.25
N LEU A 107 -6.72 -0.85 11.41
CA LEU A 107 -5.86 -2.00 11.64
C LEU A 107 -6.68 -3.25 11.98
N GLY A 108 -6.49 -4.30 11.20
CA GLY A 108 -6.96 -5.65 11.52
C GLY A 108 -7.44 -6.44 10.31
N PRO A 109 -7.76 -7.73 10.50
CA PRO A 109 -8.39 -8.55 9.49
C PRO A 109 -9.69 -7.92 8.99
N GLU A 110 -10.01 -8.11 7.71
CA GLU A 110 -11.20 -7.55 7.07
C GLU A 110 -12.50 -7.92 7.83
N SER A 111 -12.53 -9.09 8.50
CA SER A 111 -13.68 -9.50 9.31
C SER A 111 -13.96 -8.60 10.51
N LEU A 112 -12.92 -8.05 11.16
CA LEU A 112 -13.10 -7.10 12.26
C LEU A 112 -13.47 -5.71 11.73
N ARG A 113 -12.90 -5.32 10.59
CA ARG A 113 -13.19 -4.03 9.93
C ARG A 113 -14.66 -3.95 9.51
N LEU A 114 -15.15 -4.98 8.82
CA LEU A 114 -16.56 -5.06 8.41
C LEU A 114 -17.53 -5.10 9.60
N ARG A 115 -17.13 -5.71 10.73
CA ARG A 115 -17.95 -5.69 11.95
C ARG A 115 -18.05 -4.28 12.55
N ARG A 116 -16.95 -3.55 12.63
CA ARG A 116 -16.96 -2.16 13.11
C ARG A 116 -17.76 -1.26 12.17
N GLU A 117 -17.58 -1.44 10.87
CA GLU A 117 -18.32 -0.67 9.86
C GLU A 117 -19.82 -0.95 9.95
N ASP A 118 -20.24 -2.21 10.11
CA ASP A 118 -21.65 -2.55 10.32
C ASP A 118 -22.24 -1.87 11.57
N GLN A 119 -21.49 -1.80 12.67
CA GLN A 119 -21.91 -1.08 13.88
C GLN A 119 -22.07 0.43 13.66
N GLY A 120 -21.25 1.01 12.77
CA GLY A 120 -21.30 2.44 12.43
C GLY A 120 -22.17 2.78 11.22
N LEU A 121 -22.73 1.78 10.52
CA LEU A 121 -23.37 1.98 9.23
C LEU A 121 -24.60 2.87 9.35
N ASP A 122 -25.43 2.69 10.38
CA ASP A 122 -26.64 3.50 10.59
C ASP A 122 -26.30 4.99 10.70
N ALA A 123 -25.29 5.34 11.50
CA ALA A 123 -24.82 6.71 11.66
C ALA A 123 -24.23 7.27 10.35
N ARG A 124 -23.50 6.45 9.60
CA ARG A 124 -22.96 6.82 8.26
C ARG A 124 -24.08 7.12 7.28
N LEU A 125 -25.12 6.27 7.22
CA LEU A 125 -26.28 6.50 6.34
C LEU A 125 -27.08 7.73 6.76
N ASP A 126 -27.21 7.98 8.07
CA ASP A 126 -27.93 9.14 8.58
C ASP A 126 -27.24 10.47 8.23
N ALA A 127 -25.91 10.48 8.10
CA ALA A 127 -25.16 11.64 7.63
C ALA A 127 -25.38 11.96 6.13
N MET A 128 -25.82 10.99 5.32
CA MET A 128 -26.04 11.16 3.87
C MET A 128 -27.34 11.90 3.57
N ARG A 129 -27.34 12.71 2.49
CA ARG A 129 -28.49 13.52 2.08
C ARG A 129 -29.26 12.93 0.90
N ASP A 130 -28.60 12.20 0.02
CA ASP A 130 -29.18 11.66 -1.20
C ASP A 130 -29.54 10.18 -1.03
N PRO A 131 -30.76 9.74 -1.40
CA PRO A 131 -31.11 8.32 -1.49
C PRO A 131 -30.16 7.49 -2.38
N ALA A 132 -29.59 8.08 -3.43
CA ALA A 132 -28.63 7.41 -4.29
C ALA A 132 -27.32 7.08 -3.55
N ASP A 133 -26.82 8.01 -2.72
CA ASP A 133 -25.62 7.81 -1.91
C ASP A 133 -25.84 6.71 -0.87
N VAL A 134 -27.01 6.68 -0.22
CA VAL A 134 -27.39 5.63 0.74
C VAL A 134 -27.39 4.26 0.05
N ARG A 135 -28.01 4.17 -1.14
CA ARG A 135 -28.01 2.94 -1.93
C ARG A 135 -26.59 2.50 -2.28
N ALA A 136 -25.76 3.41 -2.77
CA ALA A 136 -24.39 3.13 -3.15
C ALA A 136 -23.55 2.65 -1.95
N ALA A 137 -23.68 3.29 -0.79
CA ALA A 137 -22.95 2.92 0.42
C ALA A 137 -23.33 1.52 0.95
N VAL A 138 -24.62 1.17 0.94
CA VAL A 138 -25.07 -0.17 1.34
C VAL A 138 -24.60 -1.24 0.34
N GLN A 139 -24.64 -0.93 -0.96
CA GLN A 139 -24.13 -1.84 -2.00
C GLN A 139 -22.62 -2.04 -1.90
N GLU A 140 -21.86 -0.97 -1.66
CA GLU A 140 -20.42 -1.00 -1.42
C GLU A 140 -20.11 -1.92 -0.22
N PHE A 141 -20.75 -1.69 0.93
CA PHE A 141 -20.61 -2.51 2.12
C PHE A 141 -20.91 -3.99 1.83
N ASN A 142 -22.04 -4.28 1.18
CA ASN A 142 -22.42 -5.65 0.83
C ASN A 142 -21.40 -6.32 -0.10
N SER A 143 -20.89 -5.60 -1.09
CA SER A 143 -19.90 -6.13 -2.03
C SER A 143 -18.61 -6.54 -1.31
N ARG A 144 -18.16 -5.75 -0.32
CA ARG A 144 -17.00 -6.07 0.50
C ARG A 144 -17.25 -7.25 1.43
N VAL A 145 -18.45 -7.35 2.03
CA VAL A 145 -18.85 -8.53 2.82
C VAL A 145 -18.79 -9.79 1.97
N LEU A 146 -19.35 -9.76 0.75
CA LEU A 146 -19.34 -10.92 -0.16
C LEU A 146 -17.92 -11.28 -0.63
N ALA A 147 -17.11 -10.29 -0.98
CA ALA A 147 -15.71 -10.50 -1.36
C ALA A 147 -14.89 -11.14 -0.22
N ALA A 148 -15.07 -10.65 1.01
CA ALA A 148 -14.40 -11.19 2.18
C ALA A 148 -14.84 -12.62 2.52
N ARG A 149 -16.09 -13.00 2.23
CA ARG A 149 -16.58 -14.40 2.36
C ARG A 149 -16.02 -15.33 1.29
N ALA A 150 -15.78 -14.81 0.09
CA ALA A 150 -15.23 -15.57 -1.03
C ALA A 150 -13.71 -15.78 -0.92
N ALA A 151 -13.02 -14.93 -0.17
CA ALA A 151 -11.60 -15.08 0.09
C ALA A 151 -11.32 -16.28 1.01
N PRO A 152 -10.17 -16.96 0.85
CA PRO A 152 -9.71 -17.96 1.81
C PRO A 152 -9.69 -17.37 3.23
N ALA A 153 -10.24 -18.10 4.20
CA ALA A 153 -10.39 -17.62 5.57
C ALA A 153 -9.03 -17.28 6.19
N ALA A 154 -8.68 -15.99 6.20
CA ALA A 154 -7.53 -15.46 6.89
C ALA A 154 -7.99 -14.79 8.20
N GLY A 155 -8.02 -15.57 9.28
CA GLY A 155 -8.31 -15.08 10.62
C GLY A 155 -9.73 -15.40 11.14
N PRO A 156 -10.22 -14.64 12.16
CA PRO A 156 -11.49 -14.90 12.81
C PRO A 156 -12.66 -14.93 11.83
N PRO A 157 -13.67 -15.80 12.05
CA PRO A 157 -14.77 -15.98 11.10
C PRO A 157 -15.55 -14.68 10.87
N LEU A 158 -15.92 -14.43 9.61
CA LEU A 158 -16.76 -13.30 9.21
C LEU A 158 -18.23 -13.59 9.58
N VAL A 159 -18.69 -12.97 10.68
CA VAL A 159 -20.07 -13.11 11.19
C VAL A 159 -20.99 -11.99 10.66
N THR A 160 -20.43 -10.95 10.04
CA THR A 160 -21.18 -9.76 9.59
C THR A 160 -22.15 -10.11 8.45
N PRO A 161 -23.46 -9.83 8.58
CA PRO A 161 -24.45 -10.05 7.54
C PRO A 161 -24.40 -8.95 6.46
N THR A 162 -24.93 -9.25 5.28
CA THR A 162 -25.27 -8.23 4.28
C THR A 162 -26.56 -7.51 4.68
N ARG A 163 -26.72 -6.26 4.28
CA ARG A 163 -27.92 -5.45 4.56
C ARG A 163 -28.83 -5.34 3.34
N ASP A 164 -30.13 -5.38 3.56
CA ASP A 164 -31.11 -5.15 2.48
C ASP A 164 -31.14 -3.66 2.11
N VAL A 165 -30.89 -3.37 0.84
CA VAL A 165 -30.76 -2.00 0.32
C VAL A 165 -32.08 -1.23 0.42
N GLU A 166 -33.19 -1.84 0.03
CA GLU A 166 -34.48 -1.14 0.00
C GLU A 166 -35.02 -0.95 1.42
N ALA A 167 -34.82 -1.94 2.30
CA ALA A 167 -35.17 -1.80 3.70
C ALA A 167 -34.36 -0.70 4.40
N GLU A 168 -33.07 -0.54 4.09
CA GLU A 168 -32.27 0.57 4.64
C GLU A 168 -32.72 1.93 4.12
N LEU A 169 -33.09 2.03 2.84
CA LEU A 169 -33.62 3.26 2.27
C LEU A 169 -34.95 3.66 2.90
N GLU A 170 -35.85 2.72 3.14
CA GLU A 170 -37.11 2.97 3.85
C GLU A 170 -36.85 3.45 5.28
N ARG A 171 -35.96 2.78 6.02
CA ARG A 171 -35.56 3.20 7.37
C ARG A 171 -34.97 4.61 7.39
N TRP A 172 -34.07 4.91 6.44
CA TRP A 172 -33.45 6.21 6.29
C TRP A 172 -34.47 7.32 5.97
N ARG A 173 -35.42 7.06 5.05
CA ARG A 173 -36.50 7.99 4.73
C ARG A 173 -37.41 8.21 5.93
N ALA A 174 -37.75 7.16 6.66
CA ALA A 174 -38.60 7.26 7.86
C ALA A 174 -37.96 8.13 8.95
N ARG A 175 -36.64 7.98 9.19
CA ARG A 175 -35.91 8.81 10.17
C ARG A 175 -35.82 10.29 9.77
N ARG A 176 -35.86 10.59 8.46
CA ARG A 176 -35.85 11.98 7.96
C ARG A 176 -37.24 12.59 7.85
N GLY A 177 -38.26 11.81 7.47
CA GLY A 177 -39.64 12.26 7.35
C GLY A 177 -40.24 12.74 8.68
N THR A 178 -39.78 12.18 9.80
CA THR A 178 -40.16 12.63 11.15
C THR A 178 -39.49 13.93 11.60
N GLY A 179 -38.50 14.44 10.85
CA GLY A 179 -37.81 15.71 11.12
C GLY A 179 -38.36 16.93 10.38
N SER A 180 -39.30 16.76 9.45
CA SER A 180 -39.89 17.86 8.65
C SER A 180 -41.20 18.42 9.24
N ALA A 181 -41.62 17.94 10.41
CA ALA A 181 -42.77 18.48 11.15
C ALA A 181 -42.29 19.41 12.27
N ARG A 182 -41.76 20.59 11.91
CA ARG A 182 -41.67 21.73 12.82
C ARG A 182 -41.60 23.05 12.06
#